data_AF-A0A516HEI9-F1
#
_entry.id   AF-A0A516HEI9-F1
#
_cell.length_a   1.000
_cell.length_b   1.000
_cell.length_c   1.000
_cell.angle_alpha   90.00
_cell.angle_beta   90.00
_cell.angle_gamma   90.00
#
_symmetry.space_group_name_H-M   'P 1'
#
loop_
_entity.id
_entity.type
_entity.pdbx_description
1 polymer ?
#
loop_
_entity_poly.entity_id
_entity_poly.type
_entity_poly.pdbx_seq_one_letter_code
_entity_poly.pdbx_strand_id
1 'polypeptide(L)'
;MKYGLALTLLTLVLSSTANAEISYSKFTDKGKFGPYARLLTSFDQVKVVKTTSGNEVKCRVDVAQGDTFLQGTERSVAVSELNKNPLRACLTRVEAKRLSYRSEYWAN
;
A
#
# COMPACT_ATOMS: atom_id res chain seq x y z
N MET A 1 48.16 29.63 -24.31
CA MET A 1 46.70 29.73 -24.56
C MET A 1 46.10 28.37 -24.19
N LYS A 2 45.71 28.14 -22.93
CA LYS A 2 44.42 28.46 -22.30
C LYS A 2 43.21 28.04 -23.16
N TYR A 3 42.94 26.74 -23.19
CA TYR A 3 41.57 26.23 -23.33
C TYR A 3 41.36 25.19 -22.23
N GLY A 4 41.03 25.72 -21.05
CA GLY A 4 40.27 24.95 -20.07
C GLY A 4 38.87 24.77 -20.64
N LEU A 5 38.51 23.54 -20.95
CA LEU A 5 37.14 23.18 -21.24
C LEU A 5 36.73 22.25 -20.11
N ALA A 6 36.12 22.89 -19.11
CA ALA A 6 35.59 22.28 -17.91
C ALA A 6 34.66 21.14 -18.30
N LEU A 7 35.05 19.91 -17.96
CA LEU A 7 34.23 18.73 -18.07
C LEU A 7 33.17 18.83 -16.97
N THR A 8 32.03 19.43 -17.28
CA THR A 8 30.86 19.48 -16.41
C THR A 8 30.28 18.08 -16.28
N LEU A 9 30.83 17.30 -15.34
CA LEU A 9 30.21 16.08 -14.83
C LEU A 9 28.94 16.48 -14.06
N LEU A 10 27.85 16.65 -14.79
CA LEU A 10 26.52 16.80 -14.20
C LEU A 10 26.03 15.39 -13.82
N THR A 11 26.43 14.91 -12.65
CA THR A 11 25.88 13.68 -12.08
C THR A 11 24.44 13.93 -11.65
N LEU A 12 23.50 13.58 -12.54
CA LEU A 12 22.09 13.45 -12.20
C LEU A 12 21.96 12.34 -11.14
N VAL A 13 21.89 12.73 -9.87
CA VAL A 13 21.49 11.83 -8.79
C VAL A 13 19.98 11.62 -8.95
N LEU A 14 19.62 10.55 -9.66
CA LEU A 14 18.25 10.05 -9.67
C LEU A 14 17.95 9.51 -8.27
N SER A 15 17.26 10.31 -7.46
CA SER A 15 16.66 9.83 -6.21
C SER A 15 15.60 8.79 -6.55
N SER A 16 15.97 7.51 -6.56
CA SER A 16 15.05 6.40 -6.85
C SER A 16 14.07 6.24 -5.69
N THR A 17 12.81 6.59 -5.90
CA THR A 17 11.73 6.22 -4.99
C THR A 17 11.46 4.72 -5.15
N ALA A 18 11.77 3.94 -4.12
CA ALA A 18 11.46 2.52 -4.10
C ALA A 18 9.96 2.34 -3.80
N ASN A 19 9.19 2.02 -4.84
CA ASN A 19 7.80 1.57 -4.69
C ASN A 19 7.80 0.06 -4.57
N ALA A 20 7.08 -0.46 -3.58
CA ALA A 20 6.92 -1.88 -3.39
C ALA A 20 5.49 -2.20 -2.96
N GLU A 21 5.05 -3.40 -3.31
CA GLU A 21 3.65 -3.77 -3.23
C GLU A 21 3.51 -5.16 -2.63
N ILE A 22 2.61 -5.30 -1.66
CA ILE A 22 2.26 -6.58 -1.06
C ILE A 22 0.80 -6.83 -1.40
N SER A 23 0.54 -7.83 -2.24
CA SER A 23 -0.80 -8.24 -2.62
C SER A 23 -1.28 -9.41 -1.77
N TYR A 24 -2.52 -9.33 -1.33
CA TYR A 24 -3.26 -10.40 -0.68
C TYR A 24 -4.37 -10.83 -1.62
N SER A 25 -4.39 -12.10 -2.00
CA SER A 25 -5.53 -12.70 -2.69
C SER A 25 -6.68 -12.92 -1.72
N LYS A 26 -7.90 -12.92 -2.24
CA LYS A 26 -9.11 -13.24 -1.47
C LYS A 26 -8.90 -14.45 -0.55
N PHE A 27 -9.02 -14.22 0.75
CA PHE A 27 -8.87 -15.27 1.75
C PHE A 27 -10.23 -15.97 1.91
N THR A 28 -10.32 -17.26 1.60
CA THR A 28 -11.58 -18.02 1.61
C THR A 28 -11.83 -18.76 2.93
N ASP A 29 -10.88 -18.70 3.87
CA ASP A 29 -10.95 -19.44 5.12
C ASP A 29 -11.91 -18.77 6.10
N LYS A 30 -13.11 -19.37 6.26
CA LYS A 30 -14.26 -18.83 6.99
C LYS A 30 -14.05 -18.68 8.51
N GLY A 31 -12.88 -19.07 9.04
CA GLY A 31 -12.60 -19.13 10.47
C GLY A 31 -11.97 -17.88 11.11
N LYS A 32 -11.69 -16.81 10.36
CA LYS A 32 -11.04 -15.61 10.92
C LYS A 32 -12.04 -14.49 11.23
N PHE A 33 -12.13 -14.12 12.50
CA PHE A 33 -13.01 -13.06 12.99
C PHE A 33 -12.30 -11.69 12.99
N GLY A 34 -13.02 -10.64 12.58
CA GLY A 34 -12.58 -9.25 12.68
C GLY A 34 -12.51 -8.51 11.34
N PRO A 35 -12.32 -7.18 11.38
CA PRO A 35 -12.50 -6.33 10.20
C PRO A 35 -11.46 -6.58 9.09
N TYR A 36 -10.22 -6.92 9.45
CA TYR A 36 -9.20 -7.27 8.45
C TYR A 36 -9.48 -8.59 7.76
N ALA A 37 -9.95 -9.60 8.50
CA ALA A 37 -10.33 -10.88 7.93
C ALA A 37 -11.53 -10.71 6.98
N ARG A 38 -12.55 -9.95 7.42
CA ARG A 38 -13.69 -9.60 6.55
C ARG A 38 -13.26 -8.85 5.30
N LEU A 39 -12.36 -7.87 5.43
CA LEU A 39 -11.82 -7.16 4.26
C LEU A 39 -11.19 -8.13 3.25
N LEU A 40 -10.36 -9.07 3.71
CA LEU A 40 -9.70 -10.05 2.85
C LEU A 40 -10.66 -11.09 2.26
N THR A 41 -11.82 -11.32 2.88
CA THR A 41 -12.85 -12.23 2.33
C THR A 41 -13.77 -11.53 1.33
N SER A 42 -13.94 -10.21 1.46
CA SER A 42 -14.96 -9.48 0.69
C SER A 42 -14.45 -8.77 -0.56
N PHE A 43 -13.13 -8.71 -0.77
CA PHE A 43 -12.51 -8.17 -1.98
C PHE A 43 -11.71 -9.26 -2.68
N ASP A 44 -11.69 -9.24 -4.01
CA ASP A 44 -10.91 -10.18 -4.82
C ASP A 44 -9.41 -9.93 -4.64
N GLN A 45 -9.03 -8.65 -4.49
CA GLN A 45 -7.68 -8.23 -4.22
C GLN A 45 -7.65 -7.18 -3.10
N VAL A 46 -6.70 -7.33 -2.18
CA VAL A 46 -6.31 -6.31 -1.20
C VAL A 46 -4.82 -6.09 -1.31
N LYS A 47 -4.37 -4.86 -1.54
CA LYS A 47 -2.98 -4.53 -1.86
C LYS A 47 -2.46 -3.44 -0.94
N VAL A 48 -1.40 -3.74 -0.21
CA VAL A 48 -0.63 -2.72 0.52
C VAL A 48 0.39 -2.13 -0.45
N VAL A 49 0.24 -0.85 -0.76
CA VAL A 49 1.20 -0.10 -1.57
C VAL A 49 2.08 0.71 -0.63
N LYS A 50 3.40 0.56 -0.72
CA LYS A 50 4.37 1.33 0.06
C LYS A 50 5.30 2.14 -0.84
N THR A 51 5.59 3.36 -0.39
CA THR A 51 6.57 4.26 -0.99
C THR A 51 7.56 4.68 0.08
N THR A 52 8.84 4.41 -0.15
CA THR A 52 9.91 4.81 0.78
C THR A 52 10.60 6.06 0.25
N SER A 53 10.73 7.07 1.11
CA SER A 53 11.47 8.31 0.84
C SER A 53 12.32 8.67 2.07
N GLY A 54 13.62 8.40 1.99
CA GLY A 54 14.51 8.52 3.15
C GLY A 54 14.11 7.56 4.28
N ASN A 55 13.90 8.09 5.49
CA ASN A 55 13.50 7.30 6.67
C ASN A 55 11.98 7.20 6.85
N GLU A 56 11.19 7.89 6.03
CA GLU A 56 9.74 7.80 6.09
C GLU A 56 9.22 6.76 5.10
N VAL A 57 8.31 5.92 5.58
CA VAL A 57 7.52 5.05 4.70
C VAL A 57 6.09 5.53 4.70
N LYS A 58 5.60 5.86 3.52
CA LYS A 58 4.18 6.08 3.30
C LYS A 58 3.57 4.81 2.76
N CYS A 59 2.36 4.51 3.20
CA CYS A 59 1.62 3.40 2.64
C CYS A 59 0.12 3.63 2.62
N ARG A 60 -0.56 2.86 1.77
CA ARG A 60 -2.01 2.80 1.66
C ARG A 60 -2.46 1.37 1.36
N VAL A 61 -3.76 1.13 1.49
CA VAL A 61 -4.37 -0.15 1.12
C VAL A 61 -5.39 0.06 0.03
N ASP A 62 -5.10 -0.48 -1.14
CA ASP A 62 -5.97 -0.46 -2.30
C ASP A 62 -6.75 -1.79 -2.36
N VAL A 63 -8.03 -1.75 -2.74
CA VAL A 63 -8.88 -2.93 -2.81
C VAL A 63 -9.60 -3.02 -4.15
N ALA A 64 -9.83 -4.24 -4.64
CA ALA A 64 -10.54 -4.49 -5.88
C ALA A 64 -11.61 -5.59 -5.74
N GLN A 65 -12.76 -5.39 -6.39
CA GLN A 65 -13.85 -6.37 -6.49
C GLN A 65 -14.48 -6.25 -7.89
N GLY A 66 -14.34 -7.30 -8.72
CA GLY A 66 -14.69 -7.20 -10.15
C GLY A 66 -14.00 -6.00 -10.83
N ASP A 67 -14.76 -5.18 -11.55
CA ASP A 67 -14.27 -3.98 -12.25
C ASP A 67 -14.09 -2.76 -11.32
N THR A 68 -14.38 -2.92 -10.03
CA THR A 68 -14.26 -1.83 -9.06
C THR A 68 -12.88 -1.82 -8.42
N PHE A 69 -12.25 -0.66 -8.44
CA PHE A 69 -11.00 -0.39 -7.73
C PHE A 69 -11.15 0.80 -6.79
N LEU A 70 -10.72 0.64 -5.54
CA LEU A 70 -10.76 1.69 -4.53
C LEU A 70 -9.36 1.89 -3.93
N GLN A 71 -8.84 3.11 -4.08
CA GLN A 71 -7.60 3.50 -3.44
C GLN A 71 -7.82 3.89 -1.98
N GLY A 72 -6.92 3.43 -1.12
CA GLY A 72 -6.92 3.77 0.30
C GLY A 72 -6.29 5.14 0.57
N THR A 73 -6.50 5.64 1.78
CA THR A 73 -5.82 6.84 2.27
C THR A 73 -4.36 6.53 2.57
N GLU A 74 -3.46 7.38 2.08
CA GLU A 74 -2.03 7.30 2.38
C GLU A 74 -1.73 7.75 3.81
N ARG A 75 -0.82 7.03 4.49
CA ARG A 75 -0.32 7.39 5.82
C ARG A 75 1.15 7.06 6.00
N SER A 76 1.81 7.84 6.84
CA SER A 76 3.18 7.58 7.28
C SER A 76 3.18 6.55 8.42
N VAL A 77 4.05 5.55 8.31
CA VAL A 77 4.19 4.47 9.29
C VAL A 77 5.66 4.15 9.50
N ALA A 78 6.00 3.60 10.67
CA ALA A 78 7.36 3.12 10.90
C ALA A 78 7.62 1.83 10.11
N VAL A 79 8.86 1.67 9.62
CA VAL A 79 9.30 0.43 8.93
C VAL A 79 9.08 -0.79 9.82
N SER A 80 9.26 -0.65 11.14
CA SER A 80 9.05 -1.73 12.11
C SER A 80 7.60 -2.21 12.17
N GLU A 81 6.62 -1.31 12.05
CA GLU A 81 5.19 -1.65 12.04
C GLU A 81 4.81 -2.37 10.74
N LEU A 82 5.34 -1.92 9.61
CA LEU A 82 5.18 -2.58 8.32
C LEU A 82 5.71 -4.01 8.33
N ASN A 83 6.91 -4.23 8.87
CA ASN A 83 7.52 -5.56 8.93
C ASN A 83 6.72 -6.52 9.82
N LYS A 84 6.03 -6.01 10.85
CA LYS A 84 5.21 -6.83 11.75
C LYS A 84 3.87 -7.20 11.13
N ASN A 85 3.16 -6.23 10.54
CA ASN A 85 1.88 -6.47 9.89
C ASN A 85 1.56 -5.35 8.89
N PRO A 86 1.88 -5.52 7.59
CA PRO A 86 1.72 -4.46 6.60
C PRO A 86 0.28 -3.95 6.48
N LEU A 87 -0.70 -4.87 6.47
CA LEU A 87 -2.11 -4.53 6.34
C LEU A 87 -2.60 -3.69 7.53
N ARG A 88 -2.23 -4.07 8.76
CA ARG A 88 -2.64 -3.34 9.97
C ARG A 88 -1.90 -2.02 10.16
N ALA A 89 -0.65 -1.93 9.69
CA ALA A 89 0.10 -0.69 9.69
C ALA A 89 -0.56 0.34 8.74
N CYS A 90 -0.93 -0.11 7.54
CA CYS A 90 -1.42 0.79 6.49
C CYS A 90 -2.92 1.06 6.54
N LEU A 91 -3.68 0.25 7.27
CA LEU A 91 -5.14 0.39 7.39
C LEU A 91 -5.58 0.27 8.85
N THR A 92 -6.24 1.29 9.36
CA THR A 92 -6.79 1.23 10.72
C THR A 92 -7.92 0.22 10.78
N ARG A 93 -8.19 -0.24 12.01
CA ARG A 93 -9.30 -1.18 12.26
C ARG A 93 -10.66 -0.61 11.85
N VAL A 94 -10.84 0.71 12.00
CA VAL A 94 -12.08 1.42 11.63
C VAL A 94 -12.23 1.50 10.12
N GLU A 95 -11.18 1.85 9.39
CA GLU A 95 -11.21 1.89 7.93
C GLU A 95 -11.41 0.48 7.34
N ALA A 96 -10.74 -0.53 7.89
CA ALA A 96 -10.94 -1.93 7.50
C ALA A 96 -12.40 -2.37 7.70
N LYS A 97 -13.00 -2.00 8.84
CA LYS A 97 -14.43 -2.24 9.11
C LYS A 97 -15.29 -1.57 8.04
N ARG A 98 -15.09 -0.27 7.80
CA ARG A 98 -15.85 0.51 6.81
C ARG A 98 -15.76 -0.07 5.41
N LEU A 99 -14.56 -0.41 4.94
CA LEU A 99 -14.34 -1.00 3.62
C LEU A 99 -14.97 -2.39 3.51
N SER A 100 -14.86 -3.21 4.56
CA SER A 100 -15.47 -4.56 4.55
C SER A 100 -16.99 -4.51 4.40
N TYR A 101 -17.70 -3.58 5.04
CA TYR A 101 -19.15 -3.44 4.82
C TYR A 101 -19.50 -2.86 3.46
N ARG A 102 -18.64 -2.00 2.90
CA ARG A 102 -18.89 -1.39 1.59
C ARG A 102 -18.94 -2.43 0.48
N SER A 103 -18.11 -3.46 0.54
CA SER A 103 -18.16 -4.58 -0.44
C SER A 103 -19.52 -5.29 -0.50
N GLU A 104 -20.25 -5.37 0.61
CA GLU A 104 -21.56 -6.03 0.68
C GLU A 104 -22.62 -5.32 -0.19
N TYR A 105 -22.41 -4.03 -0.49
CA TYR A 105 -23.28 -3.25 -1.38
C TYR A 105 -23.02 -3.47 -2.87
N TRP A 106 -21.88 -4.04 -3.24
CA TRP A 106 -21.43 -4.20 -4.63
C TRP A 106 -21.55 -5.65 -5.10
N ALA A 107 -21.99 -6.55 -4.20
CA ALA A 107 -22.19 -7.97 -4.45
C ALA A 107 -23.65 -8.33 -4.78
N ASN A 108 -24.54 -7.33 -4.89
CA ASN A 108 -25.92 -7.45 -5.39
C ASN A 108 -26.03 -6.74 -6.74
#